data_AF-A0A8T2VLF7-F1
#
_entry.id   AF-A0A8T2VLF7-F1
#
_cell.length_a   1.000
_cell.length_b   1.000
_cell.length_c   1.000
_cell.angle_alpha   90.00
_cell.angle_beta   90.00
_cell.angle_gamma   90.00
#
_symmetry.space_group_name_H-M   'P 1'
#
loop_
_entity.id
_entity.type
_entity.pdbx_description
1 polymer ?
#
loop_
_entity_poly.entity_id
_entity_poly.type
_entity_poly.pdbx_seq_one_letter_code
_entity_poly.pdbx_strand_id
1 'polypeptide(L)'
;MGSTFTLDVMLGLNRRLMIVQGKTLAFVLPILESLSLNEDFKQVRGRFGRAPSVIVLAPTRELAKQVHADFEFYGDALGLRTVCVYGGAPYGPQQNALHRGVDVVVGTPGRVKDHLERGTLNLKMLRFRVLDEADEMLNMGFVDDVELILGHVEDASTVQTLLFSATMPDWVQQIASRFLKKDKEVVDLVGEEKMKASSSVRHLLLPCNRSARSQIIPDVISCYSSGGRTIIFTETKNNASELASSLPASRVLHGDIAQAQREVTLAGFRSGKFPVLVATDVAARGLDINDVQLIIQCEPPRDVETYIHRSGRTGRAGKTGISVLFNDRLKEYMIANIERKAGFKFERISAPDSSELAKSGSAIASDRIIEVSDSVLPIFRPRVKELLQNCNLSAEDLLAKALARISGYTDVKKRSLLSSESGLITLKLHSGRPFYTPSYAFTTLKRHLPEDTVEKVKNMSITLDGLGAVFDVPSDLLKDFLSINDATELTMTELDTLPELQARQERNSNFGRRGGYGGGRTSGPHGRFGRGNNSYSGSQNRGGHSVRGRGGFGRGSRA
;
A
#
# COMPACT_ATOMS: atom_id res chain seq x y z
N MET A 1 6.93 42.48 -36.69
CA MET A 1 7.89 42.01 -35.67
C MET A 1 7.08 41.63 -34.44
N GLY A 2 6.58 40.40 -34.37
CA GLY A 2 5.86 39.90 -33.19
C GLY A 2 6.86 39.23 -32.27
N SER A 3 7.24 39.89 -31.18
CA SER A 3 8.08 39.32 -30.13
C SER A 3 7.27 38.28 -29.36
N THR A 4 7.44 37.00 -29.69
CA THR A 4 6.93 35.88 -28.89
C THR A 4 7.70 35.84 -27.58
N PHE A 5 7.11 36.39 -26.51
CA PHE A 5 7.67 36.29 -25.16
C PHE A 5 7.56 34.82 -24.69
N THR A 6 8.64 34.05 -24.81
CA THR A 6 8.77 32.74 -24.15
C THR A 6 9.06 32.94 -22.67
N LEU A 7 8.01 33.03 -21.86
CA LEU A 7 8.08 33.01 -20.40
C LEU A 7 8.24 31.56 -19.91
N ASP A 8 9.25 31.31 -19.09
CA ASP A 8 9.34 30.05 -18.35
C ASP A 8 8.20 30.00 -17.32
N VAL A 9 7.60 28.83 -17.11
CA VAL A 9 6.47 28.67 -16.20
C VAL A 9 6.83 27.68 -15.10
N MET A 10 6.72 28.13 -13.86
CA MET A 10 6.79 27.31 -12.66
C MET A 10 5.40 27.20 -12.05
N LEU A 11 4.80 26.01 -12.13
CA LEU A 11 3.46 25.76 -11.59
C LEU A 11 3.58 25.00 -10.25
N GLY A 12 3.31 25.70 -9.15
CA GLY A 12 3.05 25.10 -7.84
C GLY A 12 1.58 24.69 -7.79
N LEU A 13 1.27 23.39 -7.78
CA LEU A 13 -0.11 22.93 -8.01
C LEU A 13 -0.81 22.46 -6.73
N ASN A 14 -1.99 23.01 -6.42
CA ASN A 14 -2.92 22.42 -5.44
C ASN A 14 -3.53 21.13 -5.97
N ARG A 15 -3.77 20.16 -5.08
CA ARG A 15 -4.32 18.85 -5.38
C ARG A 15 -5.76 18.85 -5.91
N ARG A 16 -6.49 19.98 -5.87
CA ARG A 16 -7.80 20.08 -6.54
C ARG A 16 -7.72 19.85 -8.06
N LEU A 17 -6.57 20.12 -8.68
CA LEU A 17 -6.33 19.85 -10.10
C LEU A 17 -5.59 18.52 -10.35
N MET A 18 -5.54 17.61 -9.36
CA MET A 18 -4.97 16.27 -9.54
C MET A 18 -5.91 15.32 -10.31
N ILE A 19 -6.59 15.84 -11.33
CA ILE A 19 -6.88 15.05 -12.51
C ILE A 19 -5.51 14.83 -13.14
N VAL A 20 -4.99 13.61 -13.07
CA VAL A 20 -3.67 13.26 -13.64
C VAL A 20 -3.58 13.70 -15.11
N GLN A 21 -4.70 13.78 -15.82
CA GLN A 21 -4.79 14.34 -17.18
C GLN A 21 -4.74 15.87 -17.26
N GLY A 22 -5.23 16.61 -16.26
CA GLY A 22 -5.33 18.08 -16.31
C GLY A 22 -3.97 18.79 -16.24
N LYS A 23 -3.03 18.25 -15.46
CA LYS A 23 -1.66 18.78 -15.37
C LYS A 23 -0.85 18.49 -16.64
N THR A 24 -0.93 17.26 -17.13
CA THR A 24 -0.22 16.85 -18.34
C THR A 24 -0.69 17.64 -19.55
N LEU A 25 -2.01 17.81 -19.72
CA LEU A 25 -2.56 18.63 -20.81
C LEU A 25 -2.16 20.11 -20.73
N ALA A 26 -1.91 20.64 -19.52
CA ALA A 26 -1.49 22.03 -19.34
C ALA A 26 -0.12 22.34 -19.97
N PHE A 27 0.74 21.35 -20.17
CA PHE A 27 1.97 21.54 -20.96
C PHE A 27 1.92 20.87 -22.33
N VAL A 28 1.23 19.73 -22.49
CA VAL A 28 1.15 19.05 -23.79
C VAL A 28 0.50 19.95 -24.84
N LEU A 29 -0.68 20.52 -24.57
CA LEU A 29 -1.41 21.29 -25.59
C LEU A 29 -0.67 22.58 -26.00
N PRO A 30 -0.15 23.42 -25.08
CA PRO A 30 0.60 24.60 -25.50
C PRO A 30 1.89 24.28 -26.25
N ILE A 31 2.59 23.19 -25.89
CA ILE A 31 3.78 22.74 -26.61
C ILE A 31 3.40 22.32 -28.03
N LEU A 32 2.36 21.50 -28.18
CA LEU A 32 1.88 21.05 -29.49
C LEU A 32 1.45 22.23 -30.37
N GLU A 33 0.73 23.21 -29.82
CA GLU A 33 0.34 24.43 -30.53
C GLU A 33 1.55 25.27 -30.95
N SER A 34 2.53 25.45 -30.05
CA SER A 34 3.73 26.20 -30.40
C SER A 34 4.53 25.52 -31.53
N LEU A 35 4.61 24.19 -31.53
CA LEU A 35 5.22 23.43 -32.62
C LEU A 35 4.40 23.51 -33.92
N SER A 36 3.06 23.51 -33.83
CA SER A 36 2.16 23.57 -34.99
C SER A 36 2.25 24.91 -35.73
N LEU A 37 2.54 25.99 -35.01
CA LEU A 37 2.68 27.35 -35.56
C LEU A 37 4.11 27.67 -36.03
N ASN A 38 5.09 26.81 -35.75
CA ASN A 38 6.50 27.09 -36.05
C ASN A 38 6.92 26.58 -37.45
N GLU A 39 7.23 27.51 -38.35
CA GLU A 39 7.61 27.18 -39.74
C GLU A 39 8.96 26.46 -39.84
N ASP A 40 9.96 26.82 -39.02
CA ASP A 40 11.27 26.14 -39.02
C ASP A 40 11.11 24.66 -38.63
N PHE A 41 10.26 24.39 -37.62
CA PHE A 41 9.94 23.05 -37.18
C PHE A 41 9.24 22.23 -38.29
N LYS A 42 8.28 22.83 -39.00
CA LYS A 42 7.59 22.17 -40.13
C LYS A 42 8.57 21.75 -41.24
N GLN A 43 9.58 22.56 -41.54
CA GLN A 43 10.56 22.28 -42.62
C GLN A 43 11.50 21.11 -42.31
N VAL A 44 11.76 20.83 -41.03
CA VAL A 44 12.62 19.73 -40.59
C VAL A 44 11.83 18.50 -40.12
N ARG A 45 10.51 18.63 -39.94
CA ARG A 45 9.61 17.54 -39.57
C ARG A 45 9.68 16.39 -40.58
N GLY A 46 9.62 15.16 -40.08
CA GLY A 46 9.68 13.95 -40.91
C GLY A 46 11.07 13.52 -41.36
N ARG A 47 12.11 14.39 -41.29
CA ARG A 47 13.49 14.05 -41.67
C ARG A 47 14.07 12.94 -40.81
N PHE A 48 14.80 12.03 -41.44
CA PHE A 48 15.50 10.94 -40.78
C PHE A 48 16.65 11.50 -39.90
N GLY A 49 16.80 10.96 -38.69
CA GLY A 49 17.91 11.29 -37.78
C GLY A 49 17.86 12.68 -37.16
N ARG A 50 16.71 13.38 -37.20
CA ARG A 50 16.56 14.70 -36.55
C ARG A 50 16.57 14.59 -35.02
N ALA A 51 17.09 15.63 -34.38
CA ALA A 51 17.06 15.77 -32.92
C ALA A 51 15.67 16.23 -32.44
N PRO A 52 15.23 15.80 -31.24
CA PRO A 52 13.95 16.19 -30.67
C PRO A 52 13.87 17.69 -30.35
N SER A 53 12.67 18.24 -30.48
CA SER A 53 12.33 19.60 -30.06
C SER A 53 11.73 19.65 -28.66
N VAL A 54 11.26 18.52 -28.13
CA VAL A 54 10.66 18.44 -26.79
C VAL A 54 11.31 17.31 -26.00
N ILE A 55 11.66 17.60 -24.75
CA ILE A 55 12.02 16.59 -23.76
C ILE A 55 11.15 16.71 -22.52
N VAL A 56 10.62 15.59 -22.03
CA VAL A 56 9.89 15.54 -20.77
C VAL A 56 10.54 14.52 -19.84
N LEU A 57 10.93 14.98 -18.66
CA LEU A 57 11.46 14.16 -17.59
C LEU A 57 10.32 13.83 -16.63
N ALA A 58 10.15 12.54 -16.36
CA ALA A 58 9.19 12.02 -15.39
C ALA A 58 9.89 11.06 -14.41
N PRO A 59 9.61 11.10 -13.10
CA PRO A 59 10.27 10.27 -12.09
C PRO A 59 10.06 8.76 -12.29
N THR A 60 8.90 8.37 -12.83
CA THR A 60 8.52 6.96 -12.96
C THR A 60 8.30 6.56 -14.41
N ARG A 61 8.45 5.27 -14.70
CA ARG A 61 8.23 4.70 -16.05
C ARG A 61 6.76 4.83 -16.43
N GLU A 62 5.89 4.63 -15.45
CA GLU A 62 4.45 4.66 -15.59
C GLU A 62 3.97 6.07 -15.94
N LEU A 63 4.48 7.11 -15.26
CA LEU A 63 4.19 8.49 -15.64
C LEU A 63 4.78 8.85 -17.01
N ALA A 64 6.02 8.44 -17.30
CA ALA A 64 6.62 8.66 -18.61
C ALA A 64 5.79 8.05 -19.75
N LYS A 65 5.20 6.87 -19.54
CA LYS A 65 4.30 6.23 -20.51
C LYS A 65 2.98 6.97 -20.68
N GLN A 66 2.42 7.51 -19.60
CA GLN A 66 1.18 8.30 -19.68
C GLN A 66 1.39 9.57 -20.47
N VAL A 67 2.41 10.35 -20.10
CA VAL A 67 2.75 11.59 -20.80
C VAL A 67 3.09 11.29 -22.27
N HIS A 68 3.80 10.19 -22.55
CA HIS A 68 4.04 9.74 -23.91
C HIS A 68 2.76 9.44 -24.68
N ALA A 69 1.81 8.71 -24.07
CA ALA A 69 0.53 8.39 -24.70
C ALA A 69 -0.31 9.63 -24.99
N ASP A 70 -0.26 10.64 -24.11
CA ASP A 70 -0.90 11.93 -24.38
C ASP A 70 -0.25 12.64 -25.57
N PHE A 71 1.09 12.74 -25.62
CA PHE A 71 1.77 13.31 -26.79
C PHE A 71 1.51 12.53 -28.08
N GLU A 72 1.43 11.20 -28.02
CA GLU A 72 1.11 10.35 -29.16
C GLU A 72 -0.32 10.62 -29.65
N PHE A 73 -1.31 10.62 -28.74
CA PHE A 73 -2.71 10.83 -29.08
C PHE A 73 -2.99 12.23 -29.64
N TYR A 74 -2.54 13.29 -28.95
CA TYR A 74 -2.80 14.66 -29.37
C TYR A 74 -1.84 15.14 -30.48
N GLY A 75 -0.64 14.55 -30.58
CA GLY A 75 0.36 14.87 -31.59
C GLY A 75 0.18 14.12 -32.91
N ASP A 76 -0.65 13.07 -32.97
CA ASP A 76 -0.90 12.28 -34.19
C ASP A 76 -1.46 13.12 -35.33
N ALA A 77 -2.42 14.01 -35.03
CA ALA A 77 -2.98 14.97 -36.01
C ALA A 77 -1.90 15.93 -36.56
N LEU A 78 -0.83 16.16 -35.80
CA LEU A 78 0.33 16.96 -36.19
C LEU A 78 1.45 16.11 -36.80
N GLY A 79 1.26 14.80 -36.99
CA GLY A 79 2.23 13.86 -37.53
C GLY A 79 3.56 13.85 -36.79
N LEU A 80 3.52 14.03 -35.46
CA LEU A 80 4.69 14.00 -34.59
C LEU A 80 5.14 12.57 -34.32
N ARG A 81 6.45 12.39 -34.18
CA ARG A 81 7.06 11.13 -33.74
C ARG A 81 7.51 11.27 -32.29
N THR A 82 6.95 10.44 -31.42
CA THR A 82 7.26 10.42 -30.00
C THR A 82 8.03 9.15 -29.65
N VAL A 83 8.84 9.21 -28.59
CA VAL A 83 9.45 8.01 -28.00
C VAL A 83 9.47 8.09 -26.49
N CYS A 84 9.16 6.97 -25.84
CA CYS A 84 9.26 6.81 -24.39
C CYS A 84 10.55 6.06 -24.02
N VAL A 85 11.46 6.68 -23.25
CA VAL A 85 12.74 6.09 -22.85
C VAL A 85 12.82 5.91 -21.33
N TYR A 86 13.04 4.67 -20.89
CA TYR A 86 13.11 4.37 -19.47
C TYR A 86 13.91 3.09 -19.16
N GLY A 87 14.39 2.98 -17.92
CA GLY A 87 15.15 1.83 -17.44
C GLY A 87 14.33 0.54 -17.43
N GLY A 88 14.98 -0.63 -17.45
CA GLY A 88 14.30 -1.93 -17.42
C GLY A 88 13.67 -2.38 -18.75
N ALA A 89 13.59 -1.50 -19.75
CA ALA A 89 13.31 -1.88 -21.15
C ALA A 89 14.63 -2.00 -21.96
N PRO A 90 14.66 -2.88 -22.99
CA PRO A 90 15.82 -3.02 -23.87
C PRO A 90 16.22 -1.70 -24.55
N TYR A 91 17.52 -1.47 -24.75
CA TYR A 91 18.03 -0.28 -25.44
C TYR A 91 17.71 -0.27 -26.93
N GLY A 92 17.78 -1.43 -27.61
CA GLY A 92 17.68 -1.51 -29.08
C GLY A 92 16.47 -0.79 -29.68
N PRO A 93 15.23 -1.05 -29.22
CA PRO A 93 14.05 -0.33 -29.71
C PRO A 93 14.12 1.19 -29.49
N GLN A 94 14.61 1.63 -28.32
CA GLN A 94 14.76 3.05 -27.98
C GLN A 94 15.82 3.72 -28.87
N GLN A 95 16.97 3.07 -29.07
CA GLN A 95 18.04 3.54 -29.95
C GLN A 95 17.58 3.62 -31.41
N ASN A 96 16.85 2.61 -31.88
CA ASN A 96 16.33 2.58 -33.25
C ASN A 96 15.31 3.71 -33.49
N ALA A 97 14.45 4.01 -32.52
CA ALA A 97 13.51 5.12 -32.62
C ALA A 97 14.26 6.47 -32.66
N LEU A 98 15.19 6.70 -31.74
CA LEU A 98 16.02 7.90 -31.70
C LEU A 98 16.84 8.07 -32.99
N HIS A 99 17.44 7.00 -33.52
CA HIS A 99 18.20 7.01 -34.75
C HIS A 99 17.35 7.36 -35.99
N ARG A 100 16.09 6.91 -36.04
CA ARG A 100 15.15 7.30 -37.11
C ARG A 100 14.74 8.77 -37.03
N GLY A 101 14.94 9.43 -35.89
CA GLY A 101 14.56 10.80 -35.62
C GLY A 101 13.15 10.92 -35.03
N VAL A 102 13.05 11.67 -33.94
CA VAL A 102 11.83 11.89 -33.14
C VAL A 102 11.66 13.38 -32.86
N ASP A 103 10.43 13.83 -32.61
CA ASP A 103 10.11 15.22 -32.24
C ASP A 103 10.04 15.39 -30.73
N VAL A 104 9.55 14.36 -30.02
CA VAL A 104 9.31 14.38 -28.58
C VAL A 104 9.96 13.16 -27.93
N VAL A 105 10.75 13.41 -26.88
CA VAL A 105 11.29 12.37 -25.99
C VAL A 105 10.65 12.52 -24.62
N VAL A 106 10.02 11.46 -24.14
CA VAL A 106 9.50 11.39 -22.76
C VAL A 106 10.27 10.30 -22.02
N GLY A 107 10.78 10.54 -20.82
CA GLY A 107 11.55 9.50 -20.17
C GLY A 107 11.95 9.72 -18.72
N THR A 108 12.49 8.66 -18.13
CA THR A 108 13.05 8.70 -16.77
C THR A 108 14.48 9.24 -16.79
N PRO A 109 14.90 10.09 -15.83
CA PRO A 109 16.21 10.76 -15.85
C PRO A 109 17.39 9.83 -16.14
N GLY A 110 17.55 8.73 -15.38
CA GLY A 110 18.68 7.82 -15.58
C GLY A 110 18.82 7.27 -17.02
N ARG A 111 17.71 6.87 -17.66
CA ARG A 111 17.76 6.36 -19.05
C ARG A 111 17.96 7.47 -20.08
N VAL A 112 17.42 8.66 -19.84
CA VAL A 112 17.67 9.82 -20.70
C VAL A 112 19.16 10.18 -20.67
N LYS A 113 19.74 10.28 -19.47
CA LYS A 113 21.18 10.48 -19.26
C LYS A 113 22.01 9.44 -19.99
N ASP A 114 21.70 8.15 -19.84
CA ASP A 114 22.42 7.07 -20.55
C ASP A 114 22.45 7.32 -22.07
N HIS A 115 21.33 7.76 -22.65
CA HIS A 115 21.23 7.99 -24.09
C HIS A 115 22.03 9.24 -24.53
N LEU A 116 22.11 10.27 -23.69
CA LEU A 116 22.95 11.46 -23.91
C LEU A 116 24.43 11.11 -23.86
N GLU A 117 24.88 10.43 -22.79
CA GLU A 117 26.28 10.04 -22.61
C GLU A 117 26.77 9.10 -23.72
N ARG A 118 25.88 8.24 -24.25
CA ARG A 118 26.18 7.36 -25.39
C ARG A 118 26.13 8.06 -26.76
N GLY A 119 25.74 9.34 -26.81
CA GLY A 119 25.57 10.09 -28.06
C GLY A 119 24.40 9.65 -28.93
N THR A 120 23.52 8.79 -28.40
CA THR A 120 22.32 8.30 -29.12
C THR A 120 21.13 9.25 -29.04
N LEU A 121 21.16 10.19 -28.10
CA LEU A 121 20.24 11.31 -27.99
C LEU A 121 21.04 12.61 -28.09
N ASN A 122 20.52 13.57 -28.86
CA ASN A 122 21.12 14.87 -29.08
C ASN A 122 20.07 15.96 -28.83
N LEU A 123 20.39 16.97 -28.02
CA LEU A 123 19.46 18.04 -27.62
C LEU A 123 19.69 19.37 -28.36
N LYS A 124 20.47 19.39 -29.44
CA LYS A 124 20.79 20.62 -30.20
C LYS A 124 19.57 21.36 -30.78
N MET A 125 18.48 20.66 -31.04
CA MET A 125 17.25 21.24 -31.61
C MET A 125 16.14 21.41 -30.57
N LEU A 126 16.48 21.29 -29.29
CA LEU A 126 15.52 21.38 -28.20
C LEU A 126 14.91 22.78 -28.16
N ARG A 127 13.59 22.84 -28.00
CA ARG A 127 12.82 24.08 -27.82
C ARG A 127 12.09 24.10 -26.49
N PHE A 128 11.66 22.92 -26.03
CA PHE A 128 10.93 22.75 -24.78
C PHE A 128 11.55 21.67 -23.91
N ARG A 129 11.66 21.94 -22.62
CA ARG A 129 11.94 20.92 -21.62
C ARG A 129 10.96 21.00 -20.46
N VAL A 130 10.47 19.86 -20.02
CA VAL A 130 9.50 19.74 -18.94
C VAL A 130 10.06 18.85 -17.83
N LEU A 131 9.98 19.32 -16.59
CA LEU A 131 10.17 18.50 -15.40
C LEU A 131 8.79 18.26 -14.78
N ASP A 132 8.28 17.04 -14.87
CA ASP A 132 7.01 16.65 -14.27
C ASP A 132 7.23 15.88 -12.97
N GLU A 133 6.51 16.23 -11.91
CA GLU A 133 6.73 15.74 -10.53
C GLU A 133 8.21 15.89 -10.08
N ALA A 134 8.74 17.11 -10.15
CA ALA A 134 10.15 17.39 -9.84
C ALA A 134 10.54 16.99 -8.41
N ASP A 135 9.70 17.27 -7.41
CA ASP A 135 9.90 16.82 -6.03
C ASP A 135 10.04 15.30 -5.88
N GLU A 136 9.36 14.52 -6.71
CA GLU A 136 9.51 13.07 -6.73
C GLU A 136 10.85 12.64 -7.35
N MET A 137 11.39 13.38 -8.33
CA MET A 137 12.73 13.10 -8.86
C MET A 137 13.82 13.25 -7.78
N LEU A 138 13.66 14.23 -6.88
CA LEU A 138 14.52 14.37 -5.69
C LEU A 138 14.40 13.15 -4.78
N ASN A 139 13.17 12.74 -4.45
CA ASN A 139 12.91 11.61 -3.56
C ASN A 139 13.45 10.28 -4.10
N MET A 140 13.57 10.15 -5.44
CA MET A 140 14.14 8.99 -6.10
C MET A 140 15.66 9.05 -6.30
N GLY A 141 16.31 10.15 -5.89
CA GLY A 141 17.75 10.32 -6.01
C GLY A 141 18.22 10.63 -7.43
N PHE A 142 17.36 11.18 -8.30
CA PHE A 142 17.72 11.55 -9.68
C PHE A 142 18.37 12.94 -9.80
N VAL A 143 18.82 13.53 -8.68
CA VAL A 143 19.36 14.89 -8.63
C VAL A 143 20.47 15.10 -9.67
N ASP A 144 21.52 14.28 -9.62
CA ASP A 144 22.67 14.40 -10.51
C ASP A 144 22.29 14.15 -11.98
N ASP A 145 21.38 13.21 -12.21
CA ASP A 145 20.93 12.86 -13.55
C ASP A 145 20.14 14.00 -14.19
N VAL A 146 19.22 14.61 -13.43
CA VAL A 146 18.43 15.76 -13.90
C VAL A 146 19.34 16.95 -14.18
N GLU A 147 20.25 17.30 -13.26
CA GLU A 147 21.16 18.42 -13.47
C GLU A 147 22.06 18.24 -14.69
N LEU A 148 22.56 17.02 -14.92
CA LEU A 148 23.35 16.69 -16.09
C LEU A 148 22.54 16.86 -17.37
N ILE A 149 21.31 16.35 -17.43
CA ILE A 149 20.44 16.49 -18.60
C ILE A 149 20.16 17.97 -18.89
N LEU A 150 19.82 18.74 -17.86
CA LEU A 150 19.55 20.18 -18.01
C LEU A 150 20.79 20.96 -18.45
N GLY A 151 21.98 20.53 -18.04
CA GLY A 151 23.27 21.12 -18.43
C GLY A 151 23.76 20.75 -19.83
N HIS A 152 23.19 19.71 -20.47
CA HIS A 152 23.54 19.33 -21.85
C HIS A 152 22.88 20.19 -22.93
N VAL A 153 22.10 21.21 -22.53
CA VAL A 153 21.48 22.17 -23.44
C VAL A 153 22.49 23.29 -23.75
N GLU A 154 22.90 23.41 -25.01
CA GLU A 154 23.95 24.36 -25.44
C GLU A 154 23.53 25.83 -25.25
N ASP A 155 22.30 26.20 -25.59
CA ASP A 155 21.77 27.55 -25.43
C ASP A 155 20.45 27.55 -24.65
N ALA A 156 20.55 27.72 -23.33
CA ALA A 156 19.40 27.79 -22.43
C ALA A 156 18.46 28.99 -22.71
N SER A 157 18.90 30.02 -23.44
CA SER A 157 18.04 31.17 -23.77
C SER A 157 16.97 30.82 -24.81
N THR A 158 17.28 29.85 -25.68
CA THR A 158 16.41 29.39 -26.77
C THR A 158 15.43 28.28 -26.36
N VAL A 159 15.60 27.71 -25.15
CA VAL A 159 14.77 26.63 -24.63
C VAL A 159 13.81 27.18 -23.57
N GLN A 160 12.52 26.92 -23.75
CA GLN A 160 11.53 27.17 -22.71
C GLN A 160 11.51 26.01 -21.71
N THR A 161 11.62 26.34 -20.43
CA THR A 161 11.60 25.37 -19.34
C THR A 161 10.28 25.44 -18.58
N LEU A 162 9.61 24.29 -18.43
CA LEU A 162 8.42 24.16 -17.61
C LEU A 162 8.72 23.23 -16.44
N LEU A 163 8.42 23.70 -15.22
CA LEU A 163 8.63 22.92 -14.00
C LEU A 163 7.29 22.74 -13.28
N PHE A 164 6.92 21.48 -13.08
CA PHE A 164 5.72 21.06 -12.37
C PHE A 164 6.12 20.31 -11.10
N SER A 165 5.62 20.78 -9.95
CA SER A 165 5.89 20.14 -8.67
C SER A 165 4.69 20.28 -7.73
N ALA A 166 4.46 19.26 -6.90
CA ALA A 166 3.45 19.32 -5.85
C ALA A 166 4.00 20.03 -4.59
N THR A 167 5.31 19.97 -4.38
CA THR A 167 6.03 20.61 -3.28
C THR A 167 7.22 21.43 -3.77
N MET A 168 7.71 22.34 -2.93
CA MET A 168 8.86 23.20 -3.25
C MET A 168 10.01 23.00 -2.24
N PRO A 169 10.62 21.79 -2.17
CA PRO A 169 11.82 21.60 -1.36
C PRO A 169 13.00 22.41 -1.93
N ASP A 170 14.03 22.65 -1.11
CA ASP A 170 15.17 23.51 -1.45
C ASP A 170 15.82 23.16 -2.80
N TRP A 171 15.95 21.86 -3.10
CA TRP A 171 16.49 21.42 -4.39
C TRP A 171 15.61 21.84 -5.58
N VAL A 172 14.28 21.73 -5.48
CA VAL A 172 13.37 22.19 -6.55
C VAL A 172 13.51 23.71 -6.73
N GLN A 173 13.65 24.46 -5.64
CA GLN A 173 13.90 25.91 -5.71
C GLN A 173 15.25 26.23 -6.36
N GLN A 174 16.30 25.44 -6.10
CA GLN A 174 17.63 25.58 -6.71
C GLN A 174 17.61 25.26 -8.21
N ILE A 175 16.93 24.18 -8.62
CA ILE A 175 16.73 23.88 -10.04
C ILE A 175 15.98 25.03 -10.71
N ALA A 176 14.92 25.52 -10.06
CA ALA A 176 14.12 26.62 -10.57
C ALA A 176 14.90 27.94 -10.67
N SER A 177 15.90 28.19 -9.83
CA SER A 177 16.71 29.43 -9.88
C SER A 177 17.86 29.32 -10.88
N ARG A 178 18.42 28.12 -11.07
CA ARG A 178 19.57 27.88 -11.94
C ARG A 178 19.19 27.67 -13.40
N PHE A 179 18.06 27.00 -13.67
CA PHE A 179 17.73 26.50 -15.00
C PHE A 179 16.50 27.18 -15.65
N LEU A 180 15.71 27.95 -14.90
CA LEU A 180 14.65 28.77 -15.49
C LEU A 180 15.16 30.20 -15.72
N LYS A 181 14.54 30.88 -16.69
CA LYS A 181 14.78 32.30 -16.99
C LYS A 181 14.43 33.19 -15.79
N LYS A 182 15.09 34.35 -15.71
CA LYS A 182 14.93 35.30 -14.60
C LYS A 182 13.51 35.87 -14.50
N ASP A 183 12.85 36.02 -15.63
CA ASP A 183 11.49 36.54 -15.79
C ASP A 183 10.41 35.46 -15.70
N LYS A 184 10.71 34.26 -15.16
CA LYS A 184 9.74 33.17 -15.03
C LYS A 184 8.43 33.58 -14.35
N GLU A 185 7.33 33.07 -14.88
CA GLU A 185 6.03 33.12 -14.23
C GLU A 185 5.94 32.03 -13.17
N VAL A 186 5.56 32.43 -11.95
CA VAL A 186 5.28 31.49 -10.86
C VAL A 186 3.79 31.48 -10.62
N VAL A 187 3.16 30.37 -10.99
CA VAL A 187 1.75 30.14 -10.78
C VAL A 187 1.59 29.19 -9.60
N ASP A 188 1.37 29.76 -8.42
CA ASP A 188 1.08 28.99 -7.22
C ASP A 188 -0.44 28.83 -7.04
N LEU A 189 -0.93 27.66 -7.44
CA LEU A 189 -2.31 27.24 -7.24
C LEU A 189 -2.52 26.68 -5.82
N VAL A 190 -1.46 26.34 -5.07
CA VAL A 190 -1.52 25.79 -3.69
C VAL A 190 -2.21 26.78 -2.76
N GLY A 191 -1.95 28.07 -2.92
CA GLY A 191 -2.46 29.11 -2.01
C GLY A 191 -1.96 28.94 -0.57
N GLU A 192 -2.26 29.88 0.32
CA GLU A 192 -1.88 29.81 1.74
C GLU A 192 -2.58 28.66 2.51
N GLU A 193 -3.52 27.94 1.89
CA GLU A 193 -4.16 26.77 2.47
C GLU A 193 -3.27 25.53 2.38
N LYS A 194 -2.40 25.37 3.40
CA LYS A 194 -1.65 24.16 3.77
C LYS A 194 -2.30 22.87 3.27
N MET A 195 -1.66 22.13 2.34
CA MET A 195 -1.80 20.68 2.07
C MET A 195 -3.04 19.97 2.66
N LYS A 196 -4.27 20.40 2.33
CA LYS A 196 -5.47 19.74 2.88
C LYS A 196 -5.80 18.48 2.08
N ALA A 197 -6.14 17.39 2.77
CA ALA A 197 -6.68 16.20 2.11
C ALA A 197 -8.02 16.52 1.41
N SER A 198 -8.36 15.74 0.39
CA SER A 198 -9.62 15.93 -0.34
C SER A 198 -10.81 15.71 0.60
N SER A 199 -11.76 16.64 0.62
CA SER A 199 -12.99 16.50 1.41
C SER A 199 -13.91 15.37 0.94
N SER A 200 -13.69 14.82 -0.27
CA SER A 200 -14.41 13.66 -0.80
C SER A 200 -13.88 12.32 -0.26
N VAL A 201 -12.80 12.32 0.53
CA VAL A 201 -12.23 11.08 1.10
C VAL A 201 -12.54 11.01 2.60
N ARG A 202 -13.18 9.92 3.01
CA ARG A 202 -13.36 9.58 4.43
C ARG A 202 -12.11 8.88 4.94
N HIS A 203 -11.49 9.43 5.98
CA HIS A 203 -10.23 8.94 6.54
C HIS A 203 -10.46 8.20 7.86
N LEU A 204 -10.20 6.88 7.85
CA LEU A 204 -10.44 5.99 8.97
C LEU A 204 -9.10 5.55 9.60
N LEU A 205 -9.04 5.48 10.92
CA LEU A 205 -7.90 4.94 11.67
C LEU A 205 -8.34 3.67 12.41
N LEU A 206 -7.68 2.56 12.11
CA LEU A 206 -8.00 1.26 12.70
C LEU A 206 -6.76 0.71 13.42
N PRO A 207 -6.81 0.51 14.76
CA PRO A 207 -5.73 -0.12 15.52
C PRO A 207 -5.52 -1.56 15.06
N CYS A 208 -4.35 -1.88 14.48
CA CYS A 208 -4.09 -3.19 13.90
C CYS A 208 -2.61 -3.55 13.95
N ASN A 209 -2.29 -4.60 14.71
CA ASN A 209 -0.95 -5.18 14.74
C ASN A 209 -0.64 -5.91 13.44
N ARG A 210 0.65 -5.95 13.05
CA ARG A 210 1.08 -6.57 11.79
C ARG A 210 0.59 -8.02 11.60
N SER A 211 0.62 -8.82 12.66
CA SER A 211 0.21 -10.24 12.63
C SER A 211 -1.29 -10.44 12.36
N ALA A 212 -2.14 -9.46 12.70
CA ALA A 212 -3.58 -9.54 12.51
C ALA A 212 -4.04 -9.03 11.13
N ARG A 213 -3.17 -8.37 10.36
CA ARG A 213 -3.54 -7.69 9.10
C ARG A 213 -4.12 -8.65 8.07
N SER A 214 -3.55 -9.83 7.89
CA SER A 214 -4.04 -10.82 6.91
C SER A 214 -5.46 -11.31 7.22
N GLN A 215 -5.88 -11.26 8.49
CA GLN A 215 -7.23 -11.63 8.92
C GLN A 215 -8.21 -10.46 8.85
N ILE A 216 -7.77 -9.24 9.19
CA ILE A 216 -8.64 -8.05 9.26
C ILE A 216 -8.85 -7.41 7.89
N ILE A 217 -7.86 -7.46 6.99
CA ILE A 217 -7.97 -6.81 5.67
C ILE A 217 -9.18 -7.32 4.85
N PRO A 218 -9.44 -8.63 4.74
CA PRO A 218 -10.64 -9.13 4.06
C PRO A 218 -11.93 -8.53 4.61
N ASP A 219 -12.03 -8.40 5.93
CA ASP A 219 -13.19 -7.82 6.61
C ASP A 219 -13.34 -6.33 6.25
N VAL A 220 -12.24 -5.57 6.29
CA VAL A 220 -12.21 -4.15 5.90
C VAL A 220 -12.60 -3.98 4.42
N ILE A 221 -12.12 -4.84 3.52
CA ILE A 221 -12.49 -4.81 2.10
C ILE A 221 -13.99 -5.07 1.95
N SER A 222 -14.53 -6.07 2.64
CA SER A 222 -15.95 -6.43 2.56
C SER A 222 -16.85 -5.29 3.05
N CYS A 223 -16.48 -4.58 4.11
CA CYS A 223 -17.28 -3.49 4.67
C CYS A 223 -17.16 -2.18 3.87
N TYR A 224 -15.98 -1.85 3.36
CA TYR A 224 -15.70 -0.49 2.86
C TYR A 224 -15.45 -0.40 1.35
N SER A 225 -15.21 -1.52 0.66
CA SER A 225 -14.94 -1.49 -0.78
C SER A 225 -16.23 -1.51 -1.61
N SER A 226 -17.38 -1.91 -1.06
CA SER A 226 -18.68 -2.01 -1.76
C SER A 226 -18.57 -2.73 -3.12
N GLY A 227 -17.77 -3.80 -3.21
CA GLY A 227 -17.51 -4.52 -4.47
C GLY A 227 -16.60 -3.80 -5.48
N GLY A 228 -16.16 -2.58 -5.20
CA GLY A 228 -15.20 -1.82 -5.99
C GLY A 228 -13.75 -2.28 -5.80
N ARG A 229 -12.83 -1.56 -6.45
CA ARG A 229 -11.39 -1.86 -6.41
C ARG A 229 -10.74 -1.33 -5.13
N THR A 230 -9.76 -2.08 -4.61
CA THR A 230 -8.96 -1.73 -3.45
C THR A 230 -7.47 -1.69 -3.78
N ILE A 231 -6.76 -0.66 -3.29
CA ILE A 231 -5.29 -0.65 -3.26
C ILE A 231 -4.82 -0.74 -1.81
N ILE A 232 -3.88 -1.65 -1.55
CA ILE A 232 -3.24 -1.83 -0.25
C ILE A 232 -1.78 -1.40 -0.33
N PHE A 233 -1.41 -0.37 0.44
CA PHE A 233 -0.05 0.14 0.50
C PHE A 233 0.74 -0.50 1.65
N THR A 234 1.95 -0.96 1.33
CA THR A 234 2.93 -1.52 2.27
C THR A 234 4.28 -0.84 2.11
N GLU A 235 5.09 -0.77 3.17
CA GLU A 235 6.40 -0.12 3.13
C GLU A 235 7.45 -0.97 2.36
N THR A 236 7.41 -2.30 2.50
CA THR A 236 8.43 -3.20 1.95
C THR A 236 7.88 -4.17 0.91
N LYS A 237 8.72 -4.53 -0.07
CA LYS A 237 8.40 -5.55 -1.08
C LYS A 237 8.07 -6.92 -0.49
N ASN A 238 8.73 -7.30 0.60
CA ASN A 238 8.49 -8.57 1.28
C ASN A 238 7.09 -8.59 1.90
N ASN A 239 6.69 -7.50 2.58
CA ASN A 239 5.36 -7.39 3.16
C ASN A 239 4.28 -7.40 2.06
N ALA A 240 4.54 -6.73 0.93
CA ALA A 240 3.62 -6.74 -0.20
C ALA A 240 3.36 -8.16 -0.74
N SER A 241 4.43 -8.94 -0.92
CA SER A 241 4.36 -10.30 -1.45
C SER A 241 3.75 -11.30 -0.46
N GLU A 242 4.13 -11.21 0.81
CA GLU A 242 3.57 -12.02 1.90
C GLU A 242 2.05 -11.78 2.00
N LEU A 243 1.65 -10.51 2.03
CA LEU A 243 0.25 -10.13 2.15
C LEU A 243 -0.56 -10.54 0.92
N ALA A 244 -0.07 -10.30 -0.29
CA ALA A 244 -0.76 -10.73 -1.51
C ALA A 244 -0.92 -12.25 -1.61
N SER A 245 0.03 -13.02 -1.07
CA SER A 245 -0.08 -14.48 -1.03
C SER A 245 -1.16 -14.96 -0.05
N SER A 246 -1.42 -14.19 1.02
CA SER A 246 -2.44 -14.50 2.02
C SER A 246 -3.85 -14.03 1.63
N LEU A 247 -3.97 -13.04 0.73
CA LEU A 247 -5.24 -12.43 0.37
C LEU A 247 -5.81 -13.04 -0.93
N PRO A 248 -7.09 -13.48 -0.91
CA PRO A 248 -7.72 -14.02 -2.11
C PRO A 248 -7.90 -12.94 -3.18
N ALA A 249 -7.82 -13.36 -4.46
CA ALA A 249 -8.04 -12.49 -5.61
C ALA A 249 -7.21 -11.18 -5.58
N SER A 250 -5.99 -11.25 -5.05
CA SER A 250 -5.07 -10.12 -4.98
C SER A 250 -3.84 -10.32 -5.87
N ARG A 251 -3.23 -9.23 -6.32
CA ARG A 251 -1.93 -9.25 -7.00
C ARG A 251 -0.98 -8.24 -6.39
N VAL A 252 0.31 -8.55 -6.41
CA VAL A 252 1.37 -7.70 -5.87
C VAL A 252 2.00 -6.83 -6.95
N LEU A 253 2.44 -5.62 -6.56
CA LEU A 253 3.22 -4.71 -7.39
C LEU A 253 4.32 -4.03 -6.57
N HIS A 254 5.58 -4.43 -6.80
CA HIS A 254 6.76 -3.84 -6.17
C HIS A 254 7.96 -3.77 -7.14
N GLY A 255 9.08 -3.21 -6.70
CA GLY A 255 10.28 -2.96 -7.55
C GLY A 255 10.90 -4.21 -8.18
N ASP A 256 10.91 -5.35 -7.49
CA ASP A 256 11.49 -6.59 -8.03
C ASP A 256 10.60 -7.28 -9.09
N ILE A 257 9.37 -6.81 -9.34
CA ILE A 257 8.52 -7.40 -10.38
C ILE A 257 9.02 -6.92 -11.74
N ALA A 258 9.29 -7.87 -12.64
CA ALA A 258 9.69 -7.59 -14.01
C ALA A 258 8.69 -6.66 -14.71
N GLN A 259 9.19 -5.73 -15.51
CA GLN A 259 8.39 -4.66 -16.12
C GLN A 259 7.18 -5.20 -16.93
N ALA A 260 7.38 -6.25 -17.73
CA ALA A 260 6.30 -6.87 -18.49
C ALA A 260 5.17 -7.40 -17.57
N GLN A 261 5.54 -7.99 -16.42
CA GLN A 261 4.57 -8.48 -15.45
C GLN A 261 3.85 -7.32 -14.73
N ARG A 262 4.55 -6.21 -14.44
CA ARG A 262 3.92 -5.00 -13.87
C ARG A 262 2.79 -4.50 -14.77
N GLU A 263 3.04 -4.43 -16.08
CA GLU A 263 2.06 -3.96 -17.07
C GLU A 263 0.83 -4.87 -17.15
N VAL A 264 1.03 -6.19 -17.19
CA VAL A 264 -0.07 -7.17 -17.18
C VAL A 264 -0.90 -7.06 -15.90
N THR A 265 -0.24 -6.95 -14.74
CA THR A 265 -0.91 -6.80 -13.45
C THR A 265 -1.75 -5.51 -13.41
N LEU A 266 -1.19 -4.39 -13.85
CA LEU A 266 -1.90 -3.11 -13.88
C LEU A 266 -3.09 -3.10 -14.85
N ALA A 267 -2.92 -3.66 -16.05
CA ALA A 267 -4.01 -3.80 -17.01
C ALA A 267 -5.12 -4.71 -16.45
N GLY A 268 -4.76 -5.80 -15.76
CA GLY A 268 -5.71 -6.67 -15.08
C GLY A 268 -6.48 -5.95 -13.97
N PHE A 269 -5.81 -5.12 -13.18
CA PHE A 269 -6.46 -4.34 -12.13
C PHE A 269 -7.41 -3.28 -12.70
N ARG A 270 -6.99 -2.56 -13.76
CA ARG A 270 -7.82 -1.55 -14.45
C ARG A 270 -9.07 -2.14 -15.09
N SER A 271 -8.95 -3.34 -15.67
CA SER A 271 -10.08 -4.05 -16.29
C SER A 271 -10.95 -4.83 -15.29
N GLY A 272 -10.62 -4.81 -14.00
CA GLY A 272 -11.41 -5.51 -12.97
C GLY A 272 -11.20 -7.03 -12.94
N LYS A 273 -10.15 -7.57 -13.58
CA LYS A 273 -9.83 -9.02 -13.52
C LYS A 273 -9.58 -9.50 -12.09
N PHE A 274 -9.15 -8.60 -11.22
CA PHE A 274 -9.03 -8.85 -9.79
C PHE A 274 -9.28 -7.54 -9.02
N PRO A 275 -9.92 -7.60 -7.83
CA PRO A 275 -10.35 -6.41 -7.10
C PRO A 275 -9.28 -5.79 -6.20
N VAL A 276 -8.19 -6.49 -5.87
CA VAL A 276 -7.20 -6.04 -4.87
C VAL A 276 -5.79 -5.96 -5.44
N LEU A 277 -5.17 -4.78 -5.35
CA LEU A 277 -3.76 -4.56 -5.68
C LEU A 277 -2.96 -4.24 -4.41
N VAL A 278 -1.95 -5.06 -4.10
CA VAL A 278 -1.03 -4.81 -2.98
C VAL A 278 0.26 -4.20 -3.54
N ALA A 279 0.64 -3.01 -3.10
CA ALA A 279 1.75 -2.28 -3.69
C ALA A 279 2.66 -1.56 -2.67
N THR A 280 3.88 -1.28 -3.10
CA THR A 280 4.77 -0.30 -2.44
C THR A 280 4.62 1.08 -3.08
N ASP A 281 5.03 2.14 -2.40
CA ASP A 281 4.93 3.52 -2.92
C ASP A 281 5.61 3.67 -4.27
N VAL A 282 6.86 3.19 -4.39
CA VAL A 282 7.65 3.26 -5.63
C VAL A 282 6.91 2.60 -6.80
N ALA A 283 6.17 1.52 -6.51
CA ALA A 283 5.48 0.78 -7.54
C ALA A 283 4.11 1.36 -7.90
N ALA A 284 3.52 2.17 -7.02
CA ALA A 284 2.19 2.74 -7.18
C ALA A 284 2.18 4.24 -7.56
N ARG A 285 3.33 4.92 -7.52
CA ARG A 285 3.53 6.27 -8.06
C ARG A 285 3.42 6.28 -9.58
N GLY A 286 2.90 7.37 -10.15
CA GLY A 286 2.61 7.47 -11.58
C GLY A 286 1.51 6.53 -12.09
N LEU A 287 0.82 5.77 -11.24
CA LEU A 287 -0.29 4.92 -11.68
C LEU A 287 -1.57 5.73 -11.83
N ASP A 288 -2.02 5.88 -13.07
CA ASP A 288 -3.38 6.33 -13.38
C ASP A 288 -4.30 5.14 -13.18
N ILE A 289 -4.64 4.90 -11.91
CA ILE A 289 -5.69 3.97 -11.53
C ILE A 289 -6.77 4.84 -10.93
N ASN A 290 -7.64 5.32 -11.82
CA ASN A 290 -8.87 5.99 -11.42
C ASN A 290 -9.87 4.96 -10.90
N ASP A 291 -10.83 5.44 -10.11
CA ASP A 291 -11.99 4.65 -9.69
C ASP A 291 -11.65 3.46 -8.76
N VAL A 292 -10.80 3.76 -7.78
CA VAL A 292 -10.55 2.92 -6.60
C VAL A 292 -11.50 3.36 -5.49
N GLN A 293 -12.23 2.42 -4.91
CA GLN A 293 -13.22 2.70 -3.85
C GLN A 293 -12.55 2.80 -2.47
N LEU A 294 -11.55 1.94 -2.24
CA LEU A 294 -10.92 1.76 -0.95
C LEU A 294 -9.39 1.80 -1.05
N ILE A 295 -8.78 2.62 -0.21
CA ILE A 295 -7.34 2.63 0.03
C ILE A 295 -7.08 2.08 1.42
N ILE A 296 -6.23 1.07 1.53
CA ILE A 296 -5.74 0.56 2.82
C ILE A 296 -4.26 0.90 2.91
N GLN A 297 -3.86 1.60 3.94
CA GLN A 297 -2.46 1.88 4.26
C GLN A 297 -2.08 1.02 5.45
N CYS A 298 -1.26 -0.02 5.23
CA CYS A 298 -0.91 -0.94 6.31
C CYS A 298 -0.08 -0.26 7.41
N GLU A 299 0.59 0.85 7.10
CA GLU A 299 1.44 1.59 8.02
C GLU A 299 1.42 3.09 7.69
N PRO A 300 1.57 3.97 8.71
CA PRO A 300 1.73 5.40 8.49
C PRO A 300 2.96 5.67 7.61
N PRO A 301 2.84 6.47 6.55
CA PRO A 301 4.00 6.91 5.78
C PRO A 301 4.89 7.85 6.61
N ARG A 302 6.14 8.01 6.16
CA ARG A 302 7.14 8.85 6.86
C ARG A 302 6.81 10.34 6.80
N ASP A 303 6.16 10.74 5.72
CA ASP A 303 5.78 12.09 5.38
C ASP A 303 4.28 12.18 5.08
N VAL A 304 3.71 13.37 5.30
CA VAL A 304 2.26 13.59 5.18
C VAL A 304 1.85 13.66 3.72
N GLU A 305 2.76 14.13 2.88
CA GLU A 305 2.62 14.25 1.43
C GLU A 305 2.34 12.87 0.80
N THR A 306 3.09 11.83 1.22
CA THR A 306 2.84 10.44 0.83
C THR A 306 1.47 9.94 1.29
N TYR A 307 1.03 10.26 2.51
CA TYR A 307 -0.31 9.89 2.97
C TYR A 307 -1.40 10.47 2.06
N ILE A 308 -1.31 11.77 1.77
CA ILE A 308 -2.28 12.45 0.91
C ILE A 308 -2.19 11.88 -0.52
N HIS A 309 -1.00 11.51 -1.01
CA HIS A 309 -0.82 10.89 -2.35
C HIS A 309 -1.48 9.52 -2.46
N ARG A 310 -1.36 8.69 -1.42
CA ARG A 310 -2.01 7.38 -1.36
C ARG A 310 -3.53 7.50 -1.30
N SER A 311 -4.03 8.32 -0.37
CA SER A 311 -5.47 8.53 -0.19
C SER A 311 -6.12 9.26 -1.37
N GLY A 312 -5.39 10.13 -2.08
CA GLY A 312 -5.85 10.79 -3.31
C GLY A 312 -6.00 9.88 -4.53
N ARG A 313 -5.80 8.56 -4.40
CA ARG A 313 -6.14 7.55 -5.42
C ARG A 313 -7.63 7.17 -5.40
N THR A 314 -8.34 7.55 -4.34
CA THR A 314 -9.81 7.44 -4.25
C THR A 314 -10.47 8.84 -4.21
N GLY A 315 -11.80 8.90 -4.21
CA GLY A 315 -12.54 10.16 -4.09
C GLY A 315 -12.43 11.10 -5.30
N ARG A 316 -12.25 10.55 -6.51
CA ARG A 316 -12.05 11.29 -7.77
C ARG A 316 -13.34 11.46 -8.57
N ALA A 317 -13.37 12.44 -9.48
CA ALA A 317 -14.48 12.69 -10.42
C ALA A 317 -15.87 12.80 -9.75
N GLY A 318 -15.94 13.49 -8.60
CA GLY A 318 -17.19 13.69 -7.86
C GLY A 318 -17.64 12.49 -7.01
N LYS A 319 -16.95 11.35 -7.07
CA LYS A 319 -17.21 10.20 -6.21
C LYS A 319 -16.59 10.39 -4.83
N THR A 320 -17.18 9.76 -3.82
CA THR A 320 -16.58 9.63 -2.49
C THR A 320 -15.62 8.44 -2.45
N GLY A 321 -14.67 8.48 -1.51
CA GLY A 321 -13.66 7.44 -1.34
C GLY A 321 -13.37 7.16 0.12
N ILE A 322 -12.85 5.97 0.43
CA ILE A 322 -12.47 5.60 1.79
C ILE A 322 -10.98 5.30 1.86
N SER A 323 -10.29 5.88 2.83
CA SER A 323 -8.88 5.59 3.14
C SER A 323 -8.76 5.11 4.58
N VAL A 324 -8.44 3.83 4.75
CA VAL A 324 -8.19 3.21 6.06
C VAL A 324 -6.69 3.18 6.32
N LEU A 325 -6.26 3.77 7.43
CA LEU A 325 -4.90 3.68 7.94
C LEU A 325 -4.87 2.70 9.11
N PHE A 326 -4.06 1.66 8.97
CA PHE A 326 -3.72 0.80 10.10
C PHE A 326 -2.65 1.46 10.96
N ASN A 327 -2.89 1.40 12.26
CA ASN A 327 -2.03 2.00 13.24
C ASN A 327 -1.54 0.96 14.25
N ASP A 328 -0.24 0.94 14.42
CA ASP A 328 0.45 0.21 15.49
C ASP A 328 0.72 1.22 16.62
N ARG A 329 0.52 0.81 17.88
CA ARG A 329 0.75 1.68 19.06
C ARG A 329 2.11 2.39 19.02
N LEU A 330 3.14 1.74 18.46
CA LEU A 330 4.49 2.32 18.39
C LEU A 330 4.59 3.53 17.44
N LYS A 331 3.68 3.66 16.46
CA LYS A 331 3.70 4.72 15.43
C LYS A 331 2.59 5.77 15.64
N GLU A 332 1.89 5.76 16.78
CA GLU A 332 0.79 6.70 17.10
C GLU A 332 1.22 8.17 16.98
N TYR A 333 2.46 8.49 17.36
CA TYR A 333 2.99 9.86 17.29
C TYR A 333 2.98 10.45 15.88
N MET A 334 3.02 9.61 14.83
CA MET A 334 2.96 10.03 13.43
C MET A 334 1.55 10.49 13.04
N ILE A 335 0.50 9.93 13.66
CA ILE A 335 -0.90 10.22 13.36
C ILE A 335 -1.21 11.70 13.64
N ALA A 336 -0.79 12.21 14.80
CA ALA A 336 -1.00 13.61 15.18
C ALA A 336 -0.34 14.60 14.20
N ASN A 337 0.81 14.23 13.62
CA ASN A 337 1.47 15.04 12.60
C ASN A 337 0.70 15.02 11.27
N ILE A 338 0.19 13.85 10.87
CA ILE A 338 -0.66 13.71 9.68
C ILE A 338 -1.93 14.53 9.83
N GLU A 339 -2.68 14.39 10.93
CA GLU A 339 -3.93 15.13 11.16
C GLU A 339 -3.71 16.66 11.11
N ARG A 340 -2.64 17.13 11.76
CA ARG A 340 -2.32 18.57 11.82
C ARG A 340 -1.94 19.14 10.46
N LYS A 341 -1.05 18.47 9.73
CA LYS A 341 -0.53 18.97 8.44
C LYS A 341 -1.53 18.76 7.30
N ALA A 342 -2.27 17.65 7.31
CA ALA A 342 -3.23 17.32 6.27
C ALA A 342 -4.61 17.97 6.48
N GLY A 343 -4.84 18.64 7.61
CA GLY A 343 -6.04 19.43 7.87
C GLY A 343 -7.32 18.63 8.05
N PHE A 344 -7.23 17.36 8.45
CA PHE A 344 -8.38 16.51 8.78
C PHE A 344 -8.10 15.73 10.08
N LYS A 345 -9.15 15.23 10.72
CA LYS A 345 -9.03 14.26 11.83
C LYS A 345 -9.45 12.88 11.36
N PHE A 346 -8.74 11.86 11.81
CA PHE A 346 -9.16 10.49 11.54
C PHE A 346 -10.41 10.15 12.36
N GLU A 347 -11.35 9.50 11.70
CA GLU A 347 -12.41 8.77 12.38
C GLU A 347 -11.82 7.45 12.91
N ARG A 348 -11.81 7.29 14.23
CA ARG A 348 -11.24 6.11 14.89
C ARG A 348 -12.30 5.01 14.92
N ILE A 349 -11.98 3.87 14.30
CA ILE A 349 -12.87 2.72 14.18
C ILE A 349 -12.22 1.47 14.78
N SER A 350 -13.05 0.51 15.19
CA SER A 350 -12.62 -0.85 15.54
C SER A 350 -12.58 -1.75 14.31
N ALA A 351 -12.07 -2.98 14.49
CA ALA A 351 -12.22 -4.01 13.46
C ALA A 351 -13.71 -4.29 13.22
N PRO A 352 -14.14 -4.50 11.96
CA PRO A 352 -15.53 -4.81 11.66
C PRO A 352 -15.98 -6.09 12.36
N ASP A 353 -17.18 -6.06 12.92
CA ASP A 353 -17.78 -7.23 13.56
C ASP A 353 -18.49 -8.14 12.53
N SER A 354 -18.90 -9.34 12.96
CA SER A 354 -19.57 -10.30 12.08
C SER A 354 -20.94 -9.81 11.58
N SER A 355 -21.60 -8.92 12.31
CA SER A 355 -22.89 -8.36 11.94
C SER A 355 -22.76 -7.29 10.84
N GLU A 356 -21.74 -6.44 10.93
CA GLU A 356 -21.40 -5.43 9.94
C GLU A 356 -20.98 -6.09 8.62
N LEU A 357 -20.18 -7.15 8.72
CA LEU A 357 -19.77 -7.95 7.58
C LEU A 357 -20.98 -8.56 6.87
N ALA A 358 -21.91 -9.16 7.63
CA ALA A 358 -23.13 -9.74 7.07
C ALA A 358 -24.03 -8.67 6.42
N LYS A 359 -24.17 -7.49 7.03
CA LYS A 359 -24.94 -6.37 6.46
C LYS A 359 -24.34 -5.87 5.15
N SER A 360 -23.02 -5.65 5.11
CA SER A 360 -22.35 -5.21 3.89
C SER A 360 -22.42 -6.26 2.78
N GLY A 361 -22.18 -7.53 3.12
CA GLY A 361 -22.32 -8.64 2.19
C GLY A 361 -23.72 -8.72 1.59
N SER A 362 -24.75 -8.58 2.45
CA SER A 362 -26.16 -8.58 2.02
C SER A 362 -26.48 -7.43 1.06
N ALA A 363 -25.92 -6.23 1.28
CA ALA A 363 -26.14 -5.10 0.38
C ALA A 363 -25.56 -5.38 -1.02
N ILE A 364 -24.31 -5.85 -1.10
CA ILE A 364 -23.66 -6.22 -2.37
C ILE A 364 -24.42 -7.35 -3.07
N ALA A 365 -24.89 -8.35 -2.33
CA ALA A 365 -25.69 -9.44 -2.90
C ALA A 365 -27.04 -8.95 -3.42
N SER A 366 -27.67 -7.99 -2.75
CA SER A 366 -28.92 -7.37 -3.20
C SER A 366 -28.74 -6.69 -4.55
N ASP A 367 -27.71 -5.86 -4.70
CA ASP A 367 -27.43 -5.16 -5.96
C ASP A 367 -27.23 -6.16 -7.11
N ARG A 368 -26.48 -7.25 -6.86
CA ARG A 368 -26.26 -8.32 -7.85
C ARG A 368 -27.54 -9.04 -8.25
N ILE A 369 -28.50 -9.22 -7.34
CA ILE A 369 -29.80 -9.84 -7.65
C ILE A 369 -30.61 -8.88 -8.53
N ILE A 370 -30.60 -7.58 -8.25
CA ILE A 370 -31.33 -6.55 -9.00
C ILE A 370 -30.76 -6.41 -10.43
N GLU A 371 -29.46 -6.58 -10.61
CA GLU A 371 -28.80 -6.52 -11.93
C GLU A 371 -29.12 -7.74 -12.84
N VAL A 372 -29.72 -8.81 -12.31
CA VAL A 372 -30.07 -9.99 -13.11
C VAL A 372 -31.20 -9.64 -14.09
N SER A 373 -30.98 -9.95 -15.38
CA SER A 373 -31.98 -9.72 -16.43
C SER A 373 -33.26 -10.54 -16.21
N ASP A 374 -34.41 -9.89 -16.39
CA ASP A 374 -35.74 -10.52 -16.34
C ASP A 374 -35.93 -11.70 -17.30
N SER A 375 -35.10 -11.80 -18.35
CA SER A 375 -35.12 -12.89 -19.32
C SER A 375 -34.88 -14.27 -18.70
N VAL A 376 -34.20 -14.35 -17.54
CA VAL A 376 -33.95 -15.63 -16.86
C VAL A 376 -35.15 -16.10 -16.04
N LEU A 377 -36.09 -15.21 -15.69
CA LEU A 377 -37.18 -15.51 -14.77
C LEU A 377 -38.06 -16.71 -15.21
N PRO A 378 -38.43 -16.90 -16.50
CA PRO A 378 -39.23 -18.04 -16.92
C PRO A 378 -38.56 -19.40 -16.65
N ILE A 379 -37.22 -19.45 -16.66
CA ILE A 379 -36.44 -20.68 -16.43
C ILE A 379 -36.47 -21.07 -14.95
N PHE A 380 -36.35 -20.09 -14.04
CA PHE A 380 -36.24 -20.36 -12.59
C PHE A 380 -37.59 -20.39 -11.87
N ARG A 381 -38.62 -19.71 -12.39
CA ARG A 381 -39.98 -19.65 -11.79
C ARG A 381 -40.58 -21.02 -11.44
N PRO A 382 -40.50 -22.07 -12.28
CA PRO A 382 -41.04 -23.39 -11.94
C PRO A 382 -40.39 -23.98 -10.68
N ARG A 383 -39.06 -23.89 -10.57
CA ARG A 383 -38.31 -24.42 -9.42
C ARG A 383 -38.58 -23.61 -8.16
N VAL A 384 -38.73 -22.28 -8.27
CA VAL A 384 -39.10 -21.42 -7.13
C VAL A 384 -40.49 -21.77 -6.60
N LYS A 385 -41.47 -22.03 -7.48
CA LYS A 385 -42.82 -22.46 -7.07
C LYS A 385 -42.80 -23.79 -6.31
N GLU A 386 -42.07 -24.77 -6.83
CA GLU A 386 -41.91 -26.07 -6.16
C GLU A 386 -41.24 -25.90 -4.79
N LEU A 387 -40.22 -25.04 -4.71
CA LEU A 387 -39.50 -24.80 -3.46
C LEU A 387 -40.39 -24.14 -2.40
N LEU A 388 -41.21 -23.15 -2.80
CA LEU A 388 -42.19 -22.51 -1.91
C LEU A 388 -43.28 -23.47 -1.43
N GLN A 389 -43.67 -24.45 -2.24
CA GLN A 389 -44.67 -25.45 -1.84
C GLN A 389 -44.11 -26.51 -0.88
N ASN A 390 -42.83 -26.85 -1.03
CA ASN A 390 -42.20 -27.94 -0.29
C ASN A 390 -41.47 -27.50 0.98
N CYS A 391 -41.31 -26.19 1.21
CA CYS A 391 -40.65 -25.67 2.41
C CYS A 391 -41.64 -25.04 3.39
N ASN A 392 -41.42 -25.22 4.69
CA ASN A 392 -42.18 -24.57 5.77
C ASN A 392 -41.71 -23.12 6.06
N LEU A 393 -41.10 -22.45 5.09
CA LEU A 393 -40.51 -21.11 5.26
C LEU A 393 -41.26 -20.08 4.42
N SER A 394 -41.31 -18.84 4.90
CA SER A 394 -41.88 -17.74 4.13
C SER A 394 -41.01 -17.41 2.90
N ALA A 395 -41.59 -16.76 1.90
CA ALA A 395 -40.83 -16.27 0.74
C ALA A 395 -39.73 -15.28 1.16
N GLU A 396 -39.98 -14.49 2.21
CA GLU A 396 -39.01 -13.56 2.80
C GLU A 396 -37.84 -14.30 3.43
N ASP A 397 -38.09 -15.33 4.24
CA ASP A 397 -37.03 -16.15 4.87
C ASP A 397 -36.17 -16.88 3.84
N LEU A 398 -36.79 -17.35 2.74
CA LEU A 398 -36.07 -17.97 1.64
C LEU A 398 -35.18 -16.96 0.91
N LEU A 399 -35.69 -15.75 0.66
CA LEU A 399 -34.91 -14.69 0.03
C LEU A 399 -33.76 -14.24 0.95
N ALA A 400 -33.99 -14.15 2.26
CA ALA A 400 -32.96 -13.89 3.25
C ALA A 400 -31.89 -14.98 3.26
N LYS A 401 -32.27 -16.26 3.19
CA LYS A 401 -31.32 -17.39 3.06
C LYS A 401 -30.57 -17.38 1.74
N ALA A 402 -31.23 -17.00 0.65
CA ALA A 402 -30.57 -16.84 -0.66
C ALA A 402 -29.55 -15.70 -0.63
N LEU A 403 -29.92 -14.54 -0.08
CA LEU A 403 -29.03 -13.39 0.13
C LEU A 403 -27.83 -13.78 1.00
N ALA A 404 -28.05 -14.45 2.13
CA ALA A 404 -26.98 -14.95 2.98
C ALA A 404 -26.05 -15.89 2.21
N ARG A 405 -26.60 -16.86 1.47
CA ARG A 405 -25.83 -17.82 0.68
C ARG A 405 -25.02 -17.18 -0.44
N ILE A 406 -25.60 -16.22 -1.17
CA ILE A 406 -24.93 -15.46 -2.24
C ILE A 406 -23.82 -14.58 -1.66
N SER A 407 -24.05 -14.02 -0.47
CA SER A 407 -23.07 -13.24 0.29
C SER A 407 -21.97 -14.11 0.91
N GLY A 408 -22.04 -15.44 0.78
CA GLY A 408 -21.06 -16.39 1.34
C GLY A 408 -21.26 -16.72 2.82
N TYR A 409 -22.37 -16.28 3.42
CA TYR A 409 -22.72 -16.60 4.80
C TYR A 409 -23.58 -17.85 4.87
N THR A 410 -23.14 -18.82 5.66
CA THR A 410 -23.95 -19.98 6.05
C THR A 410 -24.34 -19.94 7.52
N ASP A 411 -23.49 -19.33 8.35
CA ASP A 411 -23.70 -19.09 9.77
C ASP A 411 -22.99 -17.80 10.21
N VAL A 412 -23.58 -17.06 11.16
CA VAL A 412 -22.94 -15.90 11.79
C VAL A 412 -22.06 -16.41 12.93
N LYS A 413 -20.77 -16.62 12.66
CA LYS A 413 -19.81 -17.03 13.70
C LYS A 413 -19.47 -15.85 14.61
N LYS A 414 -19.80 -15.95 15.89
CA LYS A 414 -19.37 -14.98 16.92
C LYS A 414 -17.84 -15.01 17.07
N ARG A 415 -17.26 -13.87 17.47
CA ARG A 415 -15.80 -13.71 17.71
C ARG A 415 -15.56 -13.33 19.17
N SER A 416 -14.41 -13.72 19.71
CA SER A 416 -14.01 -13.33 21.06
C SER A 416 -13.74 -11.82 21.15
N LEU A 417 -14.24 -11.19 22.21
CA LEU A 417 -13.91 -9.79 22.56
C LEU A 417 -12.50 -9.64 23.15
N LEU A 418 -11.90 -10.73 23.62
CA LEU A 418 -10.56 -10.73 24.24
C LEU A 418 -9.44 -10.93 23.22
N SER A 419 -9.66 -11.79 22.22
CA SER A 419 -8.63 -12.21 21.26
C SER A 419 -9.00 -11.97 19.80
N SER A 420 -10.25 -11.61 19.50
CA SER A 420 -10.80 -11.53 18.13
C SER A 420 -10.80 -12.86 17.37
N GLU A 421 -10.54 -13.99 18.04
CA GLU A 421 -10.54 -15.32 17.44
C GLU A 421 -11.98 -15.75 17.07
N SER A 422 -12.16 -16.28 15.86
CA SER A 422 -13.46 -16.70 15.34
C SER A 422 -13.91 -18.04 15.94
N GLY A 423 -15.21 -18.15 16.27
CA GLY A 423 -15.79 -19.35 16.89
C GLY A 423 -15.67 -19.39 18.40
N LEU A 424 -15.08 -18.35 19.01
CA LEU A 424 -15.09 -18.14 20.46
C LEU A 424 -16.08 -17.04 20.84
N ILE A 425 -16.68 -17.17 22.01
CA ILE A 425 -17.57 -16.18 22.63
C ILE A 425 -16.96 -15.80 23.98
N THR A 426 -17.00 -14.52 24.31
CA THR A 426 -16.53 -14.03 25.61
C THR A 426 -17.67 -14.04 26.62
N LEU A 427 -17.45 -14.76 27.73
CA LEU A 427 -18.37 -14.82 28.86
C LEU A 427 -17.80 -14.07 30.04
N LYS A 428 -18.68 -13.54 30.89
CA LYS A 428 -18.36 -13.01 32.22
C LYS A 428 -18.99 -13.92 33.28
N LEU A 429 -18.14 -14.48 34.12
CA LEU A 429 -18.51 -15.06 35.40
C LEU A 429 -18.51 -13.94 36.44
N HIS A 430 -19.62 -13.74 37.12
CA HIS A 430 -19.75 -12.84 38.25
C HIS A 430 -20.04 -13.64 39.52
N SER A 431 -19.42 -13.22 40.62
CA SER A 431 -19.50 -13.86 41.93
C SER A 431 -19.68 -12.78 42.99
N GLY A 432 -20.53 -13.04 43.99
CA GLY A 432 -20.64 -12.18 45.17
C GLY A 432 -19.35 -12.11 46.00
N ARG A 433 -18.37 -12.97 45.72
CA ARG A 433 -17.02 -12.97 46.31
C ARG A 433 -15.96 -12.57 45.29
N PRO A 434 -14.93 -11.80 45.69
CA PRO A 434 -13.89 -11.34 44.78
C PRO A 434 -13.01 -12.49 44.27
N PHE A 435 -12.65 -12.41 42.99
CA PHE A 435 -11.63 -13.22 42.36
C PHE A 435 -10.27 -12.53 42.49
N TYR A 436 -9.33 -13.19 43.17
CA TYR A 436 -7.97 -12.67 43.36
C TYR A 436 -7.00 -13.03 42.23
N THR A 437 -7.24 -14.15 41.55
CA THR A 437 -6.41 -14.62 40.44
C THR A 437 -7.26 -15.29 39.37
N PRO A 438 -6.84 -15.29 38.09
CA PRO A 438 -7.53 -16.05 37.05
C PRO A 438 -7.59 -17.54 37.39
N SER A 439 -6.55 -18.10 38.03
CA SER A 439 -6.54 -19.49 38.48
C SER A 439 -7.64 -19.78 39.50
N TYR A 440 -7.96 -18.83 40.37
CA TYR A 440 -9.06 -18.96 41.34
C TYR A 440 -10.41 -19.00 40.62
N ALA A 441 -10.64 -18.09 39.65
CA ALA A 441 -11.85 -18.11 38.82
C ALA A 441 -11.99 -19.43 38.02
N PHE A 442 -10.90 -19.92 37.43
CA PHE A 442 -10.87 -21.20 36.72
C PHE A 442 -11.18 -22.39 37.63
N THR A 443 -10.66 -22.39 38.86
CA THR A 443 -10.96 -23.42 39.86
C THR A 443 -12.44 -23.38 40.27
N THR A 444 -13.04 -22.19 40.35
CA THR A 444 -14.46 -22.02 40.62
C THR A 444 -15.33 -22.60 39.51
N LEU A 445 -14.93 -22.45 38.23
CA LEU A 445 -15.63 -23.09 37.10
C LEU A 445 -15.55 -24.63 37.18
N LYS A 446 -14.37 -25.20 37.49
CA LYS A 446 -14.18 -26.65 37.64
C LYS A 446 -15.07 -27.31 38.70
N ARG A 447 -15.57 -26.54 39.68
CA ARG A 447 -16.49 -27.07 40.70
C ARG A 447 -17.94 -27.19 40.23
N HIS A 448 -18.31 -26.46 39.19
CA HIS A 448 -19.71 -26.33 38.75
C HIS A 448 -19.96 -26.84 37.34
N LEU A 449 -18.91 -27.14 36.58
CA LEU A 449 -18.98 -27.65 35.22
C LEU A 449 -18.14 -28.92 35.05
N PRO A 450 -18.49 -29.80 34.10
CA PRO A 450 -17.67 -30.94 33.71
C PRO A 450 -16.25 -30.51 33.32
N GLU A 451 -15.26 -31.33 33.69
CA GLU A 451 -13.85 -31.01 33.46
C GLU A 451 -13.55 -30.76 31.96
N ASP A 452 -14.10 -31.61 31.08
CA ASP A 452 -13.97 -31.50 29.62
C ASP A 452 -14.47 -30.16 29.06
N THR A 453 -15.47 -29.54 29.71
CA THR A 453 -16.05 -28.26 29.31
C THR A 453 -15.17 -27.09 29.77
N VAL A 454 -14.65 -27.17 31.00
CA VAL A 454 -13.81 -26.12 31.59
C VAL A 454 -12.42 -26.07 30.99
N GLU A 455 -11.85 -27.20 30.56
CA GLU A 455 -10.55 -27.23 29.89
C GLU A 455 -10.50 -26.46 28.58
N LYS A 456 -11.66 -26.23 27.95
CA LYS A 456 -11.78 -25.44 26.72
C LYS A 456 -11.83 -23.93 26.95
N VAL A 457 -11.81 -23.48 28.21
CA VAL A 457 -11.76 -22.05 28.56
C VAL A 457 -10.40 -21.46 28.19
N LYS A 458 -10.43 -20.35 27.45
CA LYS A 458 -9.24 -19.60 27.02
C LYS A 458 -9.25 -18.16 27.55
N ASN A 459 -8.09 -17.52 27.53
CA ASN A 459 -7.93 -16.06 27.71
C ASN A 459 -8.56 -15.47 28.99
N MET A 460 -8.55 -16.20 30.11
CA MET A 460 -9.19 -15.71 31.33
C MET A 460 -8.49 -14.49 31.94
N SER A 461 -9.28 -13.47 32.26
CA SER A 461 -8.87 -12.23 32.93
C SER A 461 -9.88 -11.82 33.99
N ILE A 462 -9.45 -11.03 34.98
CA ILE A 462 -10.32 -10.52 36.05
C ILE A 462 -10.78 -9.11 35.69
N THR A 463 -12.03 -8.78 35.99
CA THR A 463 -12.55 -7.42 35.88
C THR A 463 -11.87 -6.50 36.90
N LEU A 464 -11.81 -5.20 36.60
CA LEU A 464 -11.12 -4.22 37.44
C LEU A 464 -11.66 -4.18 38.88
N ASP A 465 -12.98 -4.33 39.04
CA ASP A 465 -13.67 -4.41 40.33
C ASP A 465 -13.34 -5.68 41.15
N GLY A 466 -12.67 -6.67 40.54
CA GLY A 466 -12.33 -7.95 41.16
C GLY A 466 -13.53 -8.88 41.40
N LEU A 467 -14.76 -8.50 41.05
CA LEU A 467 -15.98 -9.28 41.31
C LEU A 467 -16.39 -10.18 40.15
N GLY A 468 -15.70 -10.06 39.01
CA GLY A 468 -15.94 -10.88 37.83
C GLY A 468 -14.66 -11.41 37.18
N ALA A 469 -14.82 -12.47 36.41
CA ALA A 469 -13.80 -12.99 35.50
C ALA A 469 -14.39 -13.09 34.10
N VAL A 470 -13.67 -12.59 33.11
CA VAL A 470 -14.02 -12.74 31.70
C VAL A 470 -13.13 -13.79 31.06
N PHE A 471 -13.69 -14.59 30.15
CA PHE A 471 -12.95 -15.64 29.46
C PHE A 471 -13.64 -16.04 28.16
N ASP A 472 -12.88 -16.71 27.29
CA ASP A 472 -13.38 -17.19 26.00
C ASP A 472 -13.74 -18.66 26.05
N VAL A 473 -14.84 -19.02 25.42
CA VAL A 473 -15.25 -20.42 25.20
C VAL A 473 -15.68 -20.65 23.76
N PRO A 474 -15.52 -21.88 23.24
CA PRO A 474 -16.14 -22.27 21.97
C PRO A 474 -17.65 -21.98 21.94
N SER A 475 -18.12 -21.43 20.82
CA SER A 475 -19.52 -20.98 20.66
C SER A 475 -20.57 -22.09 20.84
N ASP A 476 -20.19 -23.34 20.58
CA ASP A 476 -21.00 -24.53 20.76
C ASP A 476 -21.29 -24.85 22.23
N LEU A 477 -20.44 -24.39 23.16
CA LEU A 477 -20.55 -24.66 24.59
C LEU A 477 -21.31 -23.57 25.37
N LEU A 478 -21.79 -22.52 24.69
CA LEU A 478 -22.47 -21.40 25.32
C LEU A 478 -23.60 -21.83 26.27
N LYS A 479 -24.42 -22.81 25.83
CA LYS A 479 -25.57 -23.31 26.60
C LYS A 479 -25.13 -23.99 27.90
N ASP A 480 -24.06 -24.76 27.85
CA ASP A 480 -23.54 -25.48 29.01
C ASP A 480 -23.06 -24.48 30.08
N PHE A 481 -22.34 -23.43 29.68
CA PHE A 481 -21.89 -22.40 30.62
C PHE A 481 -23.03 -21.55 31.20
N LEU A 482 -24.08 -21.26 30.41
CA LEU A 482 -25.22 -20.48 30.88
C LEU A 482 -26.15 -21.26 31.83
N SER A 483 -26.17 -22.60 31.76
CA SER A 483 -26.98 -23.44 32.66
C SER A 483 -26.61 -23.33 34.15
N ILE A 484 -25.45 -22.75 34.48
CA ILE A 484 -25.00 -22.54 35.87
C ILE A 484 -25.87 -21.52 36.62
N ASN A 485 -26.54 -20.62 35.89
CA ASN A 485 -27.35 -19.54 36.45
C ASN A 485 -28.54 -20.05 37.27
N ASP A 486 -29.02 -21.25 36.99
CA ASP A 486 -30.20 -21.82 37.65
C ASP A 486 -29.84 -22.56 38.96
N ALA A 487 -28.55 -22.78 39.26
CA ALA A 487 -28.11 -23.71 40.29
C ALA A 487 -27.17 -23.13 41.37
N THR A 488 -26.71 -21.87 41.25
CA THR A 488 -25.60 -21.35 42.09
C THR A 488 -25.68 -19.85 42.39
N GLU A 489 -24.87 -19.34 43.33
CA GLU A 489 -24.63 -17.90 43.57
C GLU A 489 -23.78 -17.22 42.47
N LEU A 490 -23.43 -17.94 41.41
CA LEU A 490 -22.63 -17.47 40.29
C LEU A 490 -23.55 -17.07 39.14
N THR A 491 -23.27 -15.91 38.55
CA THR A 491 -23.97 -15.46 37.34
C THR A 491 -23.03 -15.44 36.15
N MET A 492 -23.42 -16.16 35.10
CA MET A 492 -22.76 -16.24 33.81
C MET A 492 -23.53 -15.39 32.80
N THR A 493 -22.83 -14.45 32.16
CA THR A 493 -23.42 -13.58 31.14
C THR A 493 -22.56 -13.55 29.89
N GLU A 494 -23.18 -13.66 28.72
CA GLU A 494 -22.53 -13.32 27.45
C GLU A 494 -22.26 -11.81 27.39
N LEU A 495 -21.08 -11.43 26.90
CA LEU A 495 -20.70 -10.02 26.76
C LEU A 495 -20.77 -9.58 25.30
N ASP A 496 -21.44 -8.44 25.07
CA ASP A 496 -21.38 -7.69 23.80
C ASP A 496 -20.27 -6.64 23.80
N THR A 497 -19.83 -6.21 24.99
CA THR A 497 -18.74 -5.24 25.17
C THR A 497 -17.81 -5.68 26.30
N LEU A 498 -16.51 -5.41 26.14
CA LEU A 498 -15.51 -5.83 27.12
C LEU A 498 -15.47 -4.84 28.29
N PRO A 499 -15.66 -5.29 29.55
CA PRO A 499 -15.49 -4.45 30.73
C PRO A 499 -14.00 -4.11 30.95
N GLU A 500 -13.71 -3.09 31.77
CA GLU A 500 -12.33 -2.80 32.17
C GLU A 500 -11.71 -3.98 32.93
N LEU A 501 -10.51 -4.38 32.50
CA LEU A 501 -9.82 -5.56 33.02
C LEU A 501 -8.58 -5.16 33.81
N GLN A 502 -8.22 -5.97 34.81
CA GLN A 502 -6.95 -5.82 35.50
C GLN A 502 -5.79 -6.04 34.53
N ALA A 503 -4.76 -5.21 34.64
CA ALA A 503 -3.55 -5.35 33.84
C ALA A 503 -2.91 -6.73 34.09
N ARG A 504 -2.73 -7.50 33.02
CA ARG A 504 -2.07 -8.80 33.08
C ARG A 504 -0.60 -8.56 33.48
N GLN A 505 -0.22 -8.96 34.70
CA GLN A 505 1.21 -9.03 35.05
C GLN A 505 1.86 -10.03 34.09
N GLU A 506 2.75 -9.54 33.23
CA GLU A 506 3.56 -10.39 32.38
C GLU A 506 4.32 -11.37 33.28
N ARG A 507 4.05 -12.68 33.11
CA ARG A 507 4.90 -13.70 33.71
C ARG A 507 6.25 -13.58 33.02
N ASN A 508 7.16 -12.83 33.64
CA ASN A 508 8.58 -12.87 33.34
C ASN A 508 9.00 -14.34 33.38
N SER A 509 9.24 -14.92 32.22
CA SER A 509 9.74 -16.27 32.04
C SER A 509 11.22 -16.32 32.44
N ASN A 510 11.49 -16.11 33.73
CA ASN A 510 12.81 -16.21 34.33
C ASN A 510 12.74 -17.15 35.54
N PHE A 511 12.60 -18.45 35.27
CA PHE A 511 12.74 -19.55 36.23
C PHE A 511 13.33 -20.76 35.46
N GLY A 512 14.50 -21.31 35.78
CA GLY A 512 15.43 -20.96 36.83
C GLY A 512 16.79 -21.65 36.67
N ARG A 513 17.85 -20.95 37.11
CA ARG A 513 19.05 -21.61 37.65
C ARG A 513 18.79 -21.85 39.13
N ARG A 514 18.57 -23.11 39.48
CA ARG A 514 18.33 -23.60 40.84
C ARG A 514 19.64 -23.54 41.62
N GLY A 515 19.70 -22.69 42.64
CA GLY A 515 20.76 -22.70 43.65
C GLY A 515 20.62 -23.93 44.56
N GLY A 516 21.72 -24.68 44.70
CA GLY A 516 21.90 -25.71 45.71
C GLY A 516 22.65 -25.13 46.92
N TYR A 517 22.12 -25.40 48.10
CA TYR A 517 22.63 -24.97 49.40
C TYR A 517 23.97 -25.63 49.77
N GLY A 518 24.87 -24.83 50.34
CA GLY A 518 25.44 -25.09 51.67
C GLY A 518 26.78 -25.84 51.79
N GLY A 519 27.81 -25.11 52.27
CA GLY A 519 28.72 -25.60 53.30
C GLY A 519 30.22 -25.49 53.02
N GLY A 520 30.94 -24.62 53.74
CA GLY A 520 32.39 -24.80 53.93
C GLY A 520 33.27 -23.56 54.14
N ARG A 521 33.22 -22.97 55.35
CA ARG A 521 34.33 -22.44 56.17
C ARG A 521 35.50 -21.64 55.53
N THR A 522 35.53 -20.35 55.90
CA THR A 522 36.64 -19.58 56.53
C THR A 522 38.10 -20.03 56.35
N SER A 523 38.95 -19.16 55.77
CA SER A 523 40.22 -18.59 56.32
C SER A 523 41.17 -18.12 55.19
N GLY A 524 41.68 -16.88 55.24
CA GLY A 524 42.72 -16.34 54.33
C GLY A 524 44.16 -16.71 54.79
N PRO A 525 45.20 -15.91 54.51
CA PRO A 525 45.54 -15.12 53.31
C PRO A 525 47.04 -15.24 52.92
N HIS A 526 47.37 -15.40 51.63
CA HIS A 526 48.72 -15.16 51.04
C HIS A 526 48.51 -14.98 49.52
N GLY A 527 49.16 -14.14 48.72
CA GLY A 527 50.31 -13.26 48.88
C GLY A 527 50.95 -13.11 47.48
N ARG A 528 51.24 -11.86 47.10
CA ARG A 528 52.30 -11.41 46.16
C ARG A 528 52.21 -11.64 44.63
N PHE A 529 52.24 -10.48 43.95
CA PHE A 529 53.10 -10.01 42.84
C PHE A 529 53.28 -10.84 41.55
N GLY A 530 53.21 -10.13 40.41
CA GLY A 530 54.00 -10.48 39.23
C GLY A 530 53.55 -9.84 37.92
N ARG A 531 53.97 -8.59 37.65
CA ARG A 531 54.09 -8.04 36.29
C ARG A 531 55.18 -8.80 35.53
N GLY A 532 55.07 -8.91 34.19
CA GLY A 532 56.26 -9.14 33.37
C GLY A 532 56.03 -9.63 31.95
N ASN A 533 56.34 -8.75 30.99
CA ASN A 533 56.59 -8.97 29.55
C ASN A 533 57.47 -10.19 29.20
N ASN A 534 57.19 -10.80 28.04
CA ASN A 534 58.07 -10.95 26.85
C ASN A 534 57.44 -12.02 25.94
N SER A 535 57.12 -11.78 24.67
CA SER A 535 57.98 -11.50 23.51
C SER A 535 58.88 -12.66 23.09
N TYR A 536 58.68 -13.07 21.83
CA TYR A 536 59.60 -13.67 20.84
C TYR A 536 59.61 -15.18 20.52
N SER A 537 59.45 -15.39 19.20
CA SER A 537 59.96 -16.47 18.32
C SER A 537 59.35 -17.88 18.48
N GLY A 538 59.06 -18.65 17.44
CA GLY A 538 59.47 -18.63 16.03
C GLY A 538 59.84 -20.07 15.61
N SER A 539 59.71 -20.39 14.31
CA SER A 539 60.12 -21.64 13.62
C SER A 539 59.09 -22.80 13.66
N GLN A 540 58.38 -23.14 12.58
CA GLN A 540 58.70 -23.68 11.23
C GLN A 540 58.61 -25.22 11.12
N ASN A 541 58.08 -25.63 9.94
CA ASN A 541 58.15 -26.94 9.25
C ASN A 541 57.22 -28.07 9.74
N ARG A 542 56.58 -28.90 8.89
CA ARG A 542 56.86 -29.30 7.50
C ARG A 542 55.66 -30.03 6.85
N GLY A 543 55.48 -29.88 5.53
CA GLY A 543 54.97 -30.84 4.52
C GLY A 543 53.50 -31.32 4.63
N GLY A 544 52.65 -31.34 3.60
CA GLY A 544 52.82 -31.34 2.15
C GLY A 544 52.31 -32.66 1.55
N HIS A 545 51.15 -32.66 0.87
CA HIS A 545 50.91 -33.51 -0.31
C HIS A 545 49.69 -33.04 -1.12
N SER A 546 49.95 -32.86 -2.42
CA SER A 546 49.04 -32.57 -3.52
C SER A 546 48.53 -33.86 -4.17
N VAL A 547 47.25 -33.91 -4.57
CA VAL A 547 46.81 -34.78 -5.68
C VAL A 547 45.81 -34.03 -6.56
N ARG A 548 46.15 -33.97 -7.85
CA ARG A 548 45.32 -33.53 -8.99
C ARG A 548 44.31 -34.61 -9.36
N GLY A 549 43.12 -34.23 -9.81
CA GLY A 549 42.23 -35.08 -10.60
C GLY A 549 41.52 -34.25 -11.67
N ARG A 550 41.86 -34.47 -12.94
CA ARG A 550 41.30 -33.82 -14.13
C ARG A 550 40.87 -34.93 -15.09
N GLY A 551 39.66 -34.81 -15.65
CA GLY A 551 39.12 -35.60 -16.77
C GLY A 551 37.60 -35.70 -16.64
N GLY A 552 36.75 -35.42 -17.63
CA GLY A 552 36.93 -35.15 -19.05
C GLY A 552 35.76 -35.75 -19.83
N PHE A 553 34.93 -34.88 -20.42
CA PHE A 553 34.08 -35.02 -21.62
C PHE A 553 33.09 -36.20 -21.83
N GLY A 554 31.87 -35.82 -22.26
CA GLY A 554 30.94 -36.67 -23.00
C GLY A 554 29.77 -35.87 -23.60
N ARG A 555 29.93 -35.39 -24.83
CA ARG A 555 28.83 -34.91 -25.71
C ARG A 555 28.18 -36.12 -26.37
N GLY A 556 26.86 -36.10 -26.53
CA GLY A 556 26.12 -37.04 -27.38
C GLY A 556 24.73 -36.52 -27.71
N SER A 557 24.56 -35.98 -28.92
CA SER A 557 23.28 -35.68 -29.57
C SER A 557 22.82 -36.88 -30.41
N ARG A 558 21.49 -37.04 -30.52
CA ARG A 558 20.64 -37.63 -31.59
C ARG A 558 19.41 -38.26 -30.90
N ALA A 559 18.18 -38.13 -31.37
CA ALA A 559 17.66 -37.82 -32.69
C ALA A 559 16.46 -36.85 -32.62
#